data_AF-I0KA61-F1
#
_entry.id   AF-I0KA61-F1
#
_cell.length_a   1.000
_cell.length_b   1.000
_cell.length_c   1.000
_cell.angle_alpha   90.00
_cell.angle_beta   90.00
_cell.angle_gamma   90.00
#
_symmetry.space_group_name_H-M   'P 1'
#
loop_
_entity.id
_entity.type
_entity.pdbx_description
1 polymer ?
#
loop_
_entity_poly.entity_id
_entity_poly.type
_entity_poly.pdbx_seq_one_letter_code
_entity_poly.pdbx_strand_id
1 'polypeptide(L)' 'MRLMNWTPTHFPAPMRSLSPSTRAKAIEIANALMARENMDRQEAIQLSIIEARRQAKAQLAPEVSMLSSTFSLQQA' A
#
# COMPACT_ATOMS: atom_id res chain seq x y z
N MET A 1 -2.90 -24.35 -11.35
CA MET A 1 -2.58 -22.91 -11.27
C MET A 1 -3.88 -22.13 -11.12
N ARG A 2 -4.15 -21.51 -9.95
CA ARG A 2 -5.34 -20.64 -9.80
C ARG A 2 -4.98 -19.22 -10.21
N LEU A 3 -5.35 -18.85 -11.42
CA LEU A 3 -5.25 -17.51 -12.00
C LEU A 3 -6.38 -16.62 -11.45
N MET A 4 -6.36 -16.29 -10.16
CA MET A 4 -7.22 -15.24 -9.62
C MET A 4 -6.40 -13.99 -9.38
N ASN A 5 -6.27 -13.16 -10.42
CA ASN A 5 -5.69 -11.83 -10.29
C ASN A 5 -6.77 -10.90 -9.74
N TRP A 6 -6.54 -10.35 -8.55
CA TRP A 6 -7.38 -9.25 -8.05
C TRP A 6 -7.16 -8.02 -8.92
N THR A 7 -8.23 -7.28 -9.16
CA THR A 7 -8.23 -6.05 -9.95
C THR A 7 -8.79 -4.91 -9.10
N PRO A 8 -8.57 -3.63 -9.48
CA PRO A 8 -9.13 -2.49 -8.76
C PRO A 8 -10.65 -2.50 -8.64
N THR A 9 -11.35 -3.29 -9.48
CA THR A 9 -12.80 -3.46 -9.48
C THR A 9 -13.27 -4.79 -8.87
N HIS A 10 -12.37 -5.75 -8.70
CA HIS A 10 -12.67 -7.08 -8.13
C HIS A 10 -11.57 -7.51 -7.15
N PHE A 11 -11.78 -7.15 -5.88
CA PHE A 11 -10.84 -7.34 -4.77
C PHE A 11 -11.57 -7.88 -3.52
N PRO A 12 -10.86 -8.53 -2.59
CA PRO A 12 -11.47 -9.12 -1.40
C PRO A 12 -11.96 -8.04 -0.42
N ALA A 13 -13.02 -8.35 0.32
CA ALA A 13 -13.68 -7.41 1.24
C ALA A 13 -12.73 -6.68 2.22
N PRO A 14 -11.68 -7.31 2.80
CA PRO A 14 -10.74 -6.62 3.67
C PRO A 14 -10.04 -5.40 3.03
N MET A 15 -9.79 -5.45 1.72
CA MET A 15 -9.17 -4.33 0.98
C MET A 15 -10.12 -3.15 0.75
N ARG A 16 -11.44 -3.33 0.93
CA ARG A 16 -12.44 -2.27 0.73
C ARG A 16 -12.28 -1.10 1.70
N SER A 17 -11.70 -1.35 2.87
CA SER A 17 -11.41 -0.34 3.90
C SER A 17 -10.24 0.59 3.55
N LEU A 18 -9.45 0.27 2.52
CA LEU A 18 -8.28 1.03 2.12
C LEU A 18 -8.65 2.18 1.18
N SER A 19 -7.88 3.27 1.22
CA SER A 19 -7.97 4.35 0.22
C SER A 19 -7.68 3.81 -1.19
N PRO A 20 -8.17 4.46 -2.27
CA PRO A 20 -7.98 3.96 -3.63
C PRO A 20 -6.51 3.69 -4.00
N SER A 21 -5.59 4.58 -3.62
CA SER A 21 -4.15 4.43 -3.85
C SER A 21 -3.55 3.26 -3.07
N THR A 22 -3.86 3.17 -1.76
CA THR A 22 -3.39 2.07 -0.90
C THR A 22 -3.94 0.72 -1.36
N ARG A 23 -5.20 0.70 -1.81
CA ARG A 23 -5.85 -0.50 -2.34
C ARG A 23 -5.19 -0.98 -3.63
N ALA A 24 -4.88 -0.08 -4.56
CA ALA A 24 -4.16 -0.44 -5.78
C ALA A 24 -2.81 -1.09 -5.45
N LYS A 25 -2.10 -0.57 -4.45
CA LYS A 25 -0.83 -1.14 -3.98
C LYS A 25 -1.00 -2.50 -3.31
N ALA A 26 -2.03 -2.67 -2.48
CA ALA A 26 -2.35 -3.95 -1.87
C ALA A 26 -2.67 -5.02 -2.93
N ILE A 27 -3.42 -4.67 -3.98
CA ILE A 27 -3.74 -5.58 -5.09
C ILE A 27 -2.48 -6.02 -5.83
N GLU A 28 -1.57 -5.09 -6.14
CA GLU A 28 -0.28 -5.40 -6.78
C GLU A 28 0.53 -6.42 -5.96
N ILE A 29 0.69 -6.15 -4.66
CA ILE A 29 1.47 -7.00 -3.74
C ILE A 29 0.81 -8.37 -3.59
N ALA A 30 -0.51 -8.40 -3.42
CA ALA A 30 -1.26 -9.63 -3.29
C ALA A 30 -1.13 -10.55 -4.51
N ASN A 31 -1.26 -10.00 -5.71
CA ASN A 31 -1.11 -10.75 -6.95
C ASN A 31 0.30 -11.33 -7.06
N ALA A 32 1.33 -10.57 -6.66
CA ALA A 32 2.71 -11.06 -6.62
C ALA A 32 2.93 -12.17 -5.57
N LEU A 33 2.27 -12.09 -4.41
CA LEU A 33 2.33 -13.12 -3.37
C LEU A 33 1.62 -14.41 -3.80
N MET A 34 0.44 -14.31 -4.39
CA MET A 34 -0.32 -15.46 -4.89
C MET A 34 0.33 -16.16 -6.08
N ALA A 35 1.24 -15.49 -6.80
CA ALA A 35 2.05 -16.11 -7.85
C ALA A 35 3.13 -17.07 -7.28
N ARG A 36 3.41 -17.02 -5.98
CA ARG A 36 4.38 -17.92 -5.32
C ARG A 36 3.75 -19.28 -5.05
N GLU A 37 4.54 -20.33 -5.18
CA GLU A 37 4.13 -21.67 -4.78
C GLU A 37 3.96 -21.74 -3.25
N ASN A 38 2.91 -22.44 -2.79
CA ASN A 38 2.57 -22.64 -1.36
C ASN A 38 2.16 -21.39 -0.57
N MET A 39 1.84 -20.27 -1.22
CA MET A 39 1.26 -19.13 -0.52
C MET A 39 -0.22 -19.35 -0.23
N ASP A 40 -0.64 -19.20 1.04
CA ASP A 40 -2.06 -19.23 1.38
C ASP A 40 -2.76 -17.94 0.94
N ARG A 41 -4.03 -18.06 0.53
CA ARG A 41 -4.82 -16.91 0.08
C ARG A 41 -5.01 -15.89 1.18
N GLN A 42 -5.40 -16.33 2.38
CA GLN A 42 -5.66 -15.41 3.49
C GLN A 42 -4.37 -14.73 3.92
N GLU A 43 -3.27 -15.47 3.95
CA GLU A 43 -1.93 -14.95 4.22
C GLU A 43 -1.53 -13.87 3.20
N ALA A 44 -1.68 -14.14 1.90
CA ALA A 44 -1.41 -13.14 0.85
C ALA A 44 -2.24 -11.86 1.00
N ILE A 45 -3.53 -11.98 1.37
CA ILE A 45 -4.40 -10.81 1.64
C ILE A 45 -3.85 -10.01 2.82
N GLN A 46 -3.56 -10.67 3.95
CA GLN A 46 -3.11 -9.97 5.15
C GLN A 46 -1.77 -9.27 4.92
N LEU A 47 -0.78 -9.98 4.37
CA LEU A 47 0.55 -9.43 4.08
C LEU A 47 0.48 -8.24 3.12
N SER A 48 -0.33 -8.35 2.06
CA SER A 48 -0.49 -7.26 1.09
C SER A 48 -1.09 -5.99 1.71
N ILE A 49 -2.07 -6.13 2.62
CA ILE A 49 -2.68 -5.00 3.33
C ILE A 49 -1.69 -4.34 4.27
N ILE A 50 -0.91 -5.14 5.01
CA ILE A 50 0.10 -4.65 5.96
C ILE A 50 1.15 -3.82 5.22
N GLU A 51 1.71 -4.36 4.13
CA GLU A 51 2.74 -3.67 3.35
C GLU A 51 2.20 -2.43 2.64
N ALA A 52 0.99 -2.48 2.08
CA ALA A 52 0.37 -1.31 1.48
C ALA A 52 0.16 -0.18 2.49
N ARG A 53 -0.30 -0.49 3.71
CA ARG A 53 -0.46 0.50 4.79
C ARG A 53 0.88 1.08 5.23
N ARG A 54 1.92 0.25 5.33
CA ARG A 54 3.27 0.70 5.66
C ARG A 54 3.79 1.72 4.64
N GLN A 55 3.62 1.44 3.35
CA GLN A 55 4.02 2.36 2.28
C GLN A 55 3.19 3.65 2.28
N ALA A 56 1.87 3.56 2.50
CA ALA A 56 1.03 4.75 2.60
C ALA A 56 1.44 5.66 3.77
N LYS A 57 1.80 5.08 4.93
CA LYS A 57 2.32 5.84 6.08
C LYS A 57 3.66 6.51 5.77
N ALA A 58 4.56 5.83 5.05
CA ALA A 58 5.85 6.39 4.65
C ALA A 58 5.69 7.54 3.63
N GLN A 59 4.72 7.44 2.71
CA GLN A 59 4.43 8.48 1.72
C GLN A 59 3.78 9.73 2.33
N LEU A 60 3.12 9.62 3.48
CA LEU A 60 2.59 10.76 4.22
C LEU A 60 3.67 11.51 5.04
N ALA A 61 4.86 10.92 5.19
CA ALA A 61 5.94 11.44 6.04
C ALA A 61 7.04 12.33 5.39
N PRO A 62 7.08 12.66 4.08
CA PRO A 62 8.15 13.50 3.54
C PRO A 62 7.84 15.01 3.49
N GLU A 63 6.58 15.45 3.63
CA GLU A 63 6.25 16.88 3.39
C GLU A 63 6.32 17.75 4.66
N VAL A 64 6.05 17.18 5.84
CA VAL A 64 6.02 17.94 7.10
C VAL A 64 7.42 18.38 7.56
N SER A 65 8.49 17.82 6.97
CA SER A 65 9.87 18.21 7.31
C SER A 65 10.45 19.31 6.42
N MET A 66 9.88 19.60 5.24
CA MET A 66 10.41 20.64 4.34
C MET A 66 9.88 22.05 4.65
N LEU A 67 8.77 22.17 5.38
CA LEU A 67 8.17 23.47 5.71
C LEU A 67 8.81 24.17 6.93
N SER A 68 9.76 23.55 7.62
CA SER A 68 10.49 24.18 8.74
C SER A 68 11.81 24.85 8.34
N SER A 69 12.32 24.62 7.12
CA SER A 69 13.68 25.06 6.74
C SER A 69 13.74 26.37 5.96
N THR A 70 12.62 26.98 5.58
CA THR A 70 12.60 28.21 4.77
C THR A 70 12.33 29.49 5.57
N PHE A 71 12.02 29.43 6.87
CA PHE A 71 11.60 30.62 7.63
C PHE A 71 12.71 31.38 8.37
N SER A 72 13.97 30.94 8.31
CA SER A 72 15.07 31.50 9.13
C SER A 72 16.06 32.42 8.40
N LEU A 73 15.85 32.77 7.13
CA LEU A 73 16.82 33.57 6.36
C LEU A 73 16.34 34.99 5.99
N GLN A 74 15.48 35.60 6.80
CA GLN A 74 15.05 36.99 6.57
C GLN A 74 15.06 37.86 7.82
N GLN A 75 16.14 37.80 8.61
CA GLN A 75 16.55 38.90 9.49
C GLN A 75 18.07 39.01 9.50
N ALA A 76 18.60 39.82 8.59
CA ALA A 76 19.93 40.41 8.62
C ALA A 76 19.83 41.85 8.14
#